data_AF-A0A646KWK1-F1
#
_entry.id   AF-A0A646KWK1-F1
#
_cell.length_a   1.000
_cell.length_b   1.000
_cell.length_c   1.000
_cell.angle_alpha   90.00
_cell.angle_beta   90.00
_cell.angle_gamma   90.00
#
_symmetry.space_group_name_H-M   'P 1'
#
loop_
_entity.id
_entity.type
_entity.pdbx_description
1 polymer ?
#
loop_
_entity_poly.entity_id
_entity_poly.type
_entity_poly.pdbx_seq_one_letter_code
_entity_poly.pdbx_strand_id
1 'polypeptide(L)'
;MTPSTGLFPLRNATLRPMPDGVRGALVREVSPCPGDILRATWHPAATSHRDRLGPGALLLTWTPASSGGMDVTARLGLNTMEVTLATWPGLRGNWSTTVHPTVYEVLALHSALRVARKALATV
;
A
#
# COMPACT_ATOMS: atom_id res chain seq x y z
N MET A 1 -18.46 12.18 -3.37
CA MET A 1 -18.31 12.22 -1.90
C MET A 1 -16.86 11.89 -1.60
N THR A 2 -16.06 12.83 -1.09
CA THR A 2 -14.62 12.64 -0.88
C THR A 2 -14.39 11.63 0.24
N PRO A 3 -13.63 10.55 0.03
CA PRO A 3 -13.38 9.58 1.09
C PRO A 3 -12.56 10.23 2.22
N SER A 4 -12.92 9.94 3.46
CA SER A 4 -12.24 10.48 4.65
C SER A 4 -10.76 10.13 4.61
N THR A 5 -9.85 11.11 4.63
CA THR A 5 -8.38 10.87 4.64
C THR A 5 -7.87 10.24 5.95
N GLY A 6 -8.77 9.99 6.92
CA GLY A 6 -8.45 9.36 8.20
C GLY A 6 -7.85 7.96 8.04
N LEU A 7 -7.10 7.56 9.06
CA LEU A 7 -6.52 6.22 9.16
C LEU A 7 -7.63 5.18 9.31
N PHE A 8 -7.61 4.15 8.49
CA PHE A 8 -8.59 3.06 8.55
C PHE A 8 -7.93 1.67 8.47
N PRO A 9 -8.49 0.65 9.13
CA PRO A 9 -8.08 -0.75 8.92
C PRO A 9 -8.41 -1.18 7.50
N LEU A 10 -7.42 -1.71 6.77
CA LEU A 10 -7.58 -2.07 5.36
C LEU A 10 -8.70 -3.10 5.15
N ARG A 11 -8.87 -4.04 6.09
CA ARG A 11 -9.96 -5.03 6.10
C ARG A 11 -11.37 -4.42 5.95
N ASN A 12 -11.56 -3.15 6.35
CA ASN A 12 -12.85 -2.48 6.24
C ASN A 12 -13.15 -2.01 4.81
N ALA A 13 -12.13 -1.97 3.93
CA ALA A 13 -12.24 -1.51 2.55
C ALA A 13 -12.15 -2.65 1.52
N THR A 14 -11.81 -3.88 1.94
CA THR A 14 -11.53 -5.00 1.03
C THR A 14 -12.73 -5.46 0.20
N LEU A 15 -13.94 -5.31 0.74
CA LEU A 15 -15.17 -5.74 0.08
C LEU A 15 -15.74 -4.71 -0.90
N ARG A 16 -15.14 -3.52 -1.00
CA ARG A 16 -15.65 -2.44 -1.85
C ARG A 16 -14.60 -2.03 -2.88
N PRO A 17 -15.01 -1.58 -4.07
CA PRO A 17 -14.09 -0.93 -5.00
C PRO A 17 -13.43 0.28 -4.36
N MET A 18 -12.28 0.68 -4.90
CA MET A 18 -11.68 1.96 -4.52
C MET A 18 -12.69 3.11 -4.72
N PRO A 19 -12.79 4.05 -3.77
CA PRO A 19 -13.61 5.24 -3.95
C PRO A 19 -13.13 6.09 -5.14
N ASP A 20 -14.02 6.88 -5.71
CA ASP A 20 -13.64 7.86 -6.72
C ASP A 20 -12.76 8.97 -6.12
N GLY A 21 -11.88 9.53 -6.95
CA GLY A 21 -11.02 10.66 -6.57
C GLY A 21 -9.81 10.31 -5.69
N VAL A 22 -9.54 9.02 -5.46
CA VAL A 22 -8.30 8.56 -4.82
C VAL A 22 -7.40 7.82 -5.80
N ARG A 23 -6.09 7.91 -5.54
CA ARG A 23 -5.06 7.17 -6.24
C ARG A 23 -4.88 5.74 -5.70
N GLY A 24 -5.23 5.53 -4.43
CA GLY A 24 -5.02 4.27 -3.71
C GLY A 24 -5.06 4.46 -2.19
N ALA A 25 -4.85 3.38 -1.45
CA ALA A 25 -4.66 3.41 0.00
C ALA A 25 -3.17 3.34 0.33
N LEU A 26 -2.65 4.39 0.94
CA LEU A 26 -1.25 4.48 1.37
C LEU A 26 -1.10 3.80 2.73
N VAL A 27 -0.29 2.75 2.79
CA VAL A 27 -0.05 1.97 4.03
C VAL A 27 0.69 2.84 5.04
N ARG A 28 0.18 2.83 6.28
CA ARG A 28 0.72 3.62 7.39
C ARG A 28 1.21 2.76 8.55
N GLU A 29 0.50 1.67 8.83
CA GLU A 29 0.83 0.76 9.92
C GLU A 29 0.65 -0.67 9.43
N VAL A 30 1.62 -1.52 9.76
CA VAL A 30 1.63 -2.94 9.44
C VAL A 30 2.19 -3.72 10.62
N SER A 31 1.49 -4.76 11.06
CA SER A 31 1.90 -5.65 12.15
C SER A 31 2.76 -6.79 11.61
N PRO A 32 3.73 -7.31 12.38
CA PRO A 32 4.46 -8.52 12.00
C PRO A 32 3.58 -9.78 11.95
N CYS A 33 2.38 -9.75 12.55
CA CYS A 33 1.47 -10.88 12.59
C CYS A 33 0.50 -10.84 11.39
N PRO A 34 0.55 -11.81 10.44
CA PRO A 34 -0.40 -11.87 9.34
C PRO A 34 -1.86 -11.84 9.81
N GLY A 35 -2.72 -11.12 9.09
CA GLY A 35 -4.12 -10.88 9.46
C GLY A 35 -4.39 -9.88 10.60
N ASP A 36 -3.37 -9.35 11.26
CA ASP A 36 -3.50 -8.33 12.31
C ASP A 36 -3.59 -6.89 11.74
N ILE A 37 -3.04 -5.89 12.42
CA ILE A 37 -3.09 -4.47 12.03
C ILE A 37 -2.43 -4.27 10.67
N LEU A 38 -3.26 -3.94 9.67
CA LEU A 38 -2.84 -3.31 8.43
C LEU A 38 -3.74 -2.10 8.22
N ARG A 39 -3.19 -0.90 8.39
CA ARG A 39 -3.93 0.36 8.29
C ARG A 39 -3.37 1.26 7.21
N ALA A 40 -4.27 1.98 6.58
CA ALA A 40 -3.96 2.87 5.49
C ALA A 40 -4.72 4.18 5.60
N THR A 41 -4.27 5.17 4.84
CA THR A 41 -4.98 6.42 4.59
C THR A 41 -5.26 6.52 3.10
N TRP A 42 -6.40 7.06 2.71
CA TRP A 42 -6.65 7.33 1.29
C TRP A 42 -5.67 8.37 0.77
N HIS A 43 -5.00 8.05 -0.33
CA HIS A 43 -4.11 8.97 -1.01
C HIS A 43 -4.89 9.64 -2.16
N PRO A 44 -5.02 10.98 -2.17
CA PRO A 44 -5.75 11.69 -3.21
C PRO A 44 -5.23 11.37 -4.61
N ALA A 45 -6.11 11.48 -5.61
CA ALA A 45 -5.70 11.37 -7.01
C ALA A 45 -4.55 12.35 -7.32
N ALA A 46 -3.52 11.87 -8.03
CA ALA A 46 -2.38 12.71 -8.37
C ALA A 46 -2.84 13.83 -9.31
N THR A 47 -2.57 15.06 -8.92
CA THR A 47 -2.81 16.28 -9.71
C THR A 47 -1.52 16.83 -10.31
N SER A 48 -0.35 16.39 -9.80
CA SER A 48 0.96 16.81 -10.30
C SER A 48 2.04 15.74 -10.13
N HIS A 49 3.18 15.92 -10.80
CA HIS A 49 4.36 15.05 -10.61
C HIS A 49 4.96 15.10 -9.20
N ARG A 50 4.56 16.06 -8.35
CA ARG A 50 4.96 16.10 -6.93
C ARG A 50 4.21 15.08 -6.07
N ASP A 51 3.15 14.46 -6.59
CA ASP A 51 2.36 13.44 -5.91
C ASP A 51 2.96 12.02 -6.05
N ARG A 52 4.25 11.93 -6.41
CA ARG A 52 4.98 10.66 -6.43
C ARG A 52 5.15 10.13 -5.01
N LEU A 53 5.05 8.82 -4.86
CA LEU A 53 5.33 8.12 -3.61
C LEU A 53 6.77 8.37 -3.20
N GLY A 54 6.95 8.85 -1.97
CA GLY A 54 8.27 8.98 -1.37
C GLY A 54 8.97 7.62 -1.20
N PRO A 55 10.29 7.59 -1.04
CA PRO A 55 11.03 6.35 -0.80
C PRO A 55 10.46 5.57 0.39
N GLY A 56 10.15 4.29 0.18
CA GLY A 56 9.58 3.41 1.21
C GLY A 56 8.07 3.55 1.41
N ALA A 57 7.40 4.49 0.74
CA ALA A 57 5.95 4.58 0.77
C ALA A 57 5.32 3.47 -0.08
N LEU A 58 4.38 2.72 0.49
CA LEU A 58 3.68 1.63 -0.18
C LEU A 58 2.21 1.98 -0.40
N LEU A 59 1.78 2.02 -1.66
CA LEU A 59 0.42 2.30 -2.09
C LEU A 59 -0.25 1.02 -2.58
N LEU A 60 -1.42 0.72 -2.04
CA LEU A 60 -2.29 -0.35 -2.53
C LEU A 60 -3.38 0.25 -3.42
N THR A 61 -3.57 -0.33 -4.59
CA THR A 61 -4.66 0.01 -5.52
C THR A 61 -5.45 -1.23 -5.85
N TRP A 62 -6.76 -1.12 -6.02
CA TRP A 62 -7.58 -2.25 -6.42
C TRP A 62 -8.80 -1.87 -7.24
N THR A 63 -9.17 -2.77 -8.14
CA THR A 63 -10.33 -2.65 -9.02
C THR A 63 -11.12 -3.96 -9.05
N PRO A 64 -12.44 -3.92 -9.28
CA PRO A 64 -13.22 -5.13 -9.47
C PRO A 64 -12.67 -5.98 -10.63
N ALA A 65 -12.46 -7.27 -10.36
CA ALA A 65 -12.00 -8.23 -11.37
C ALA A 65 -13.19 -8.78 -12.18
N SER A 66 -12.99 -9.08 -13.46
CA SER A 66 -14.03 -9.67 -14.33
C SER A 66 -14.51 -11.05 -13.85
N SER A 67 -13.63 -11.82 -13.18
CA SER A 67 -13.92 -13.12 -12.58
C SER A 67 -14.61 -13.04 -11.20
N GLY A 68 -14.92 -11.83 -10.73
CA GLY A 68 -15.41 -11.55 -9.39
C GLY A 68 -14.30 -11.54 -8.35
N GLY A 69 -14.30 -10.52 -7.50
CA GLY A 69 -13.22 -10.21 -6.55
C GLY A 69 -12.56 -8.88 -6.89
N MET A 70 -11.33 -8.70 -6.43
CA MET A 70 -10.53 -7.49 -6.60
C MET A 70 -9.16 -7.83 -7.17
N ASP A 71 -8.79 -7.18 -8.26
CA ASP A 71 -7.40 -7.14 -8.71
C ASP A 71 -6.68 -6.11 -7.86
N VAL A 72 -5.71 -6.55 -7.07
CA VAL A 72 -4.96 -5.71 -6.14
C VAL A 72 -3.53 -5.54 -6.63
N THR A 73 -3.05 -4.31 -6.64
CA THR A 73 -1.66 -3.97 -7.00
C THR A 73 -1.02 -3.21 -5.85
N ALA A 74 0.18 -3.63 -5.47
CA ALA A 74 1.05 -2.88 -4.58
C ALA A 74 2.10 -2.11 -5.39
N ARG A 75 2.25 -0.83 -5.07
CA ARG A 75 3.25 0.07 -5.66
C ARG A 75 4.16 0.61 -4.57
N LEU A 76 5.47 0.59 -4.82
CA LEU A 76 6.49 1.06 -3.89
C LEU A 76 7.15 2.32 -4.44
N GLY A 77 7.23 3.37 -3.63
CA GLY A 77 8.04 4.55 -3.93
C GLY A 77 9.52 4.26 -3.69
N LEU A 78 10.34 4.57 -4.68
CA LEU A 78 11.80 4.59 -4.63
C LEU A 78 12.30 6.02 -4.81
N ASN A 79 13.62 6.23 -4.72
CA ASN A 79 14.23 7.57 -4.78
C ASN A 79 13.82 8.41 -5.99
N THR A 80 13.72 7.81 -7.18
CA THR A 80 13.47 8.54 -8.43
C THR A 80 12.20 8.10 -9.15
N MET A 81 11.59 6.99 -8.73
CA MET A 81 10.50 6.33 -9.43
C MET A 81 9.58 5.57 -8.48
N GLU A 82 8.43 5.18 -9.00
CA GLU A 82 7.52 4.26 -8.36
C GLU A 82 7.53 2.95 -9.15
N VAL A 83 7.61 1.82 -8.46
CA VAL A 83 7.62 0.50 -9.09
C VAL A 83 6.43 -0.32 -8.65
N THR A 84 5.92 -1.17 -9.53
CA THR A 84 4.95 -2.21 -9.14
C THR A 84 5.72 -3.29 -8.37
N LEU A 85 5.33 -3.47 -7.12
CA LEU A 85 5.92 -4.46 -6.23
C LEU A 85 5.30 -5.84 -6.46
N ALA A 86 3.98 -5.90 -6.52
CA ALA A 86 3.22 -7.13 -6.68
C ALA A 86 1.82 -6.85 -7.23
N THR A 87 1.27 -7.82 -7.94
CA THR A 87 -0.12 -7.83 -8.39
C THR A 87 -0.76 -9.16 -8.01
N TRP A 88 -1.94 -9.09 -7.43
CA TRP A 88 -2.75 -10.24 -7.06
C TRP A 88 -4.09 -10.17 -7.78
N PRO A 89 -4.31 -11.01 -8.81
CA PRO A 89 -5.56 -11.00 -9.55
C PRO A 89 -6.69 -11.69 -8.78
N GLY A 90 -7.91 -11.15 -8.88
CA GLY A 90 -9.14 -11.82 -8.46
C GLY A 90 -9.22 -12.18 -6.97
N LEU A 91 -8.61 -11.40 -6.07
CA LEU A 91 -8.68 -11.69 -4.64
C LEU A 91 -10.10 -11.49 -4.11
N ARG A 92 -10.58 -12.42 -3.27
CA ARG A 92 -11.94 -12.43 -2.74
C ARG A 92 -11.97 -12.26 -1.22
N GLY A 93 -13.10 -11.80 -0.70
CA GLY A 93 -13.30 -11.64 0.75
C GLY A 93 -12.32 -10.64 1.37
N ASN A 94 -11.81 -10.96 2.56
CA ASN A 94 -10.86 -10.12 3.27
C ASN A 94 -9.43 -10.31 2.72
N TRP A 95 -9.17 -9.81 1.53
CA TRP A 95 -7.87 -9.95 0.85
C TRP A 95 -6.71 -9.22 1.54
N SER A 96 -6.98 -8.41 2.57
CA SER A 96 -5.92 -7.75 3.34
C SER A 96 -4.99 -8.79 3.96
N THR A 97 -5.49 -9.98 4.34
CA THR A 97 -4.69 -11.06 4.92
C THR A 97 -3.70 -11.65 3.92
N THR A 98 -4.06 -11.69 2.63
CA THR A 98 -3.22 -12.20 1.54
C THR A 98 -2.06 -11.25 1.23
N VAL A 99 -2.32 -9.95 1.18
CA VAL A 99 -1.29 -8.95 0.86
C VAL A 99 -0.40 -8.62 2.06
N HIS A 100 -0.89 -8.87 3.28
CA HIS A 100 -0.23 -8.45 4.52
C HIS A 100 1.23 -8.92 4.63
N PRO A 101 1.57 -10.21 4.42
CA PRO A 101 2.95 -10.67 4.56
C PRO A 101 3.91 -9.93 3.61
N THR A 102 3.53 -9.76 2.35
CA THR A 102 4.36 -9.04 1.36
C THR A 102 4.54 -7.57 1.75
N VAL A 103 3.48 -6.92 2.22
CA VAL A 103 3.55 -5.52 2.67
C VAL A 103 4.47 -5.38 3.88
N TYR A 104 4.37 -6.28 4.86
CA TYR A 104 5.21 -6.28 6.06
C TYR A 104 6.69 -6.44 5.69
N GLU A 105 7.03 -7.49 4.94
CA GLU A 105 8.42 -7.81 4.58
C GLU A 105 9.09 -6.66 3.82
N VAL A 106 8.39 -6.03 2.87
CA VAL A 106 8.95 -4.94 2.07
C VAL A 106 9.18 -3.68 2.90
N LEU A 107 8.24 -3.34 3.80
CA LEU A 107 8.40 -2.19 4.70
C LEU A 107 9.50 -2.45 5.74
N ALA A 108 9.61 -3.67 6.25
CA ALA A 108 10.69 -4.09 7.15
C ALA A 108 12.06 -4.02 6.46
N LEU A 109 12.18 -4.56 5.25
CA LEU A 109 13.41 -4.52 4.45
C LEU A 109 13.82 -3.08 4.13
N HIS A 110 12.87 -2.23 3.71
CA HIS A 110 13.15 -0.82 3.48
C HIS A 110 13.67 -0.12 4.74
N SER A 111 13.06 -0.41 5.90
CA SER A 111 13.52 0.14 7.18
C SER A 111 14.93 -0.32 7.54
N ALA A 112 15.23 -1.61 7.38
CA ALA A 112 16.55 -2.17 7.61
C ALA A 112 17.61 -1.52 6.70
N LEU A 113 17.32 -1.38 5.40
CA LEU A 113 18.21 -0.73 4.45
C LEU A 113 18.45 0.74 4.79
N ARG A 114 17.42 1.47 5.23
CA ARG A 114 17.55 2.87 5.68
C ARG A 114 18.46 2.98 6.89
N VAL A 115 18.35 2.07 7.85
CA VAL A 115 19.23 2.02 9.03
C VAL A 115 20.68 1.70 8.62
N ALA A 116 20.89 0.68 7.79
CA ALA A 116 22.22 0.32 7.29
C ALA A 116 22.87 1.49 6.54
N ARG A 117 22.14 2.17 5.65
CA ARG A 117 22.64 3.34 4.92
C ARG A 117 23.03 4.48 5.86
N LYS A 118 22.26 4.71 6.93
CA LYS A 118 22.58 5.72 7.93
C LYS A 118 23.87 5.38 8.67
N ALA A 119 24.05 4.12 9.07
CA ALA A 119 25.25 3.66 9.76
C ALA A 119 26.51 3.76 8.87
N LEU A 120 26.39 3.48 7.58
CA LEU A 120 27.50 3.61 6.63
C LEU A 120 27.86 5.06 6.32
N ALA A 121 26.91 5.99 6.39
CA ALA A 121 27.16 7.41 6.15
C ALA A 121 27.78 8.16 7.36
N THR A 122 27.90 7.48 8.50
CA THR A 122 28.52 8.02 9.72
C THR A 122 29.98 7.59 9.91
N VAL A 123 30.54 6.85 8.96
CA VAL A 123 31.96 6.46 8.87
C VAL A 123 32.67 7.42 7.94
#